data_AF-A0A3G8LUV3-F1
#
_entry.id   AF-A0A3G8LUV3-F1
#
_cell.length_a   1.000
_cell.length_b   1.000
_cell.length_c   1.000
_cell.angle_alpha   90.00
_cell.angle_beta   90.00
_cell.angle_gamma   90.00
#
_symmetry.space_group_name_H-M   'P 1'
#
loop_
_entity.id
_entity.type
_entity.pdbx_description
1 polymer ?
#
loop_
_entity_poly.entity_id
_entity_poly.type
_entity_poly.pdbx_seq_one_letter_code
_entity_poly.pdbx_strand_id
1 'polypeptide(L)' 'MKKIFYQGFTFTNSDGKTDNWTLAIGNQVRVGSLFELRRQVHFFTELGILPPPKVSQASLSLKVKK' A
#
# COMPACT_ATOMS: atom_id res chain seq x y z
N MET A 1 -6.25 1.54 16.21
CA MET A 1 -6.06 1.79 14.76
C MET A 1 -4.69 1.26 14.34
N LYS A 2 -4.64 0.21 13.53
CA LYS A 2 -3.40 -0.39 12.99
C LYS A 2 -3.16 0.12 11.57
N LYS A 3 -1.90 0.32 11.21
CA LYS A 3 -1.48 0.78 9.87
C LYS A 3 -0.25 0.00 9.41
N ILE A 4 -0.25 -0.48 8.16
CA ILE A 4 0.87 -1.22 7.56
C ILE A 4 1.22 -0.56 6.23
N PHE A 5 2.52 -0.51 5.93
CA PHE A 5 3.04 -0.12 4.62
C PHE A 5 3.53 -1.36 3.86
N TYR A 6 3.10 -1.51 2.61
CA TYR A 6 3.53 -2.63 1.76
C TYR A 6 3.60 -2.18 0.30
N GLN A 7 4.77 -2.36 -0.32
CA GLN A 7 5.05 -1.93 -1.71
C GLN A 7 4.64 -0.47 -1.98
N GLY A 8 4.81 0.42 -0.99
CA GLY A 8 4.42 1.82 -1.05
C GLY A 8 2.92 2.11 -1.01
N PHE A 9 2.09 1.10 -0.76
CA PHE A 9 0.68 1.24 -0.42
C PHE A 9 0.47 1.20 1.09
N THR A 10 -0.57 1.90 1.54
CA THR A 10 -0.97 1.97 2.94
C THR A 10 -2.21 1.13 3.17
N PHE A 11 -2.16 0.28 4.18
CA PHE A 11 -3.29 -0.51 4.66
C PHE A 11 -3.64 -0.04 6.06
N THR A 12 -4.91 0.24 6.31
CA THR A 12 -5.42 0.68 7.62
C THR A 12 -6.43 -0.32 8.16
N ASN A 13 -6.50 -0.44 9.47
CA ASN A 13 -7.47 -1.28 10.16
C ASN A 13 -7.92 -0.58 11.45
N SER A 14 -9.15 -0.08 11.45
CA SER A 14 -9.74 0.61 12.60
C SER A 14 -10.09 -0.35 13.73
N ASP A 15 -10.67 -1.49 13.38
CA ASP A 15 -11.40 -2.37 14.30
C ASP A 15 -10.53 -3.48 14.89
N GLY A 16 -9.34 -3.69 14.34
CA GLY A 16 -8.39 -4.72 14.77
C GLY A 16 -8.72 -6.14 14.27
N LYS A 17 -9.81 -6.33 13.52
CA LYS A 17 -10.21 -7.61 12.92
C LYS A 17 -9.35 -7.95 11.71
N THR A 18 -8.98 -9.21 11.55
CA THR A 18 -8.07 -9.66 10.48
C THR A 18 -8.61 -9.42 9.06
N ASP A 19 -9.94 -9.35 8.90
CA ASP A 19 -10.61 -9.25 7.60
C ASP A 19 -11.12 -7.84 7.25
N ASN A 20 -10.88 -6.87 8.14
CA ASN A 20 -11.31 -5.47 7.97
C ASN A 20 -10.10 -4.56 7.68
N TRP A 21 -9.20 -4.99 6.80
CA TRP A 21 -8.17 -4.09 6.29
C TRP A 21 -8.74 -3.24 5.18
N THR A 22 -8.34 -1.97 5.15
CA THR A 22 -8.73 -1.00 4.15
C THR A 22 -7.49 -0.61 3.35
N LEU A 23 -7.58 -0.72 2.03
CA LEU A 23 -6.55 -0.33 1.08
C LEU A 23 -7.09 0.85 0.25
N ALA A 24 -6.36 1.95 0.22
CA ALA A 24 -6.65 3.10 -0.63
C ALA A 24 -5.65 3.18 -1.77
N ILE A 25 -6.15 3.16 -3.02
CA ILE A 25 -5.38 3.33 -4.25
C ILE A 25 -6.05 4.46 -5.04
N GLY A 26 -5.44 5.65 -5.05
CA GLY A 26 -6.05 6.83 -5.66
C GLY A 26 -7.40 7.14 -5.04
N ASN A 27 -8.46 7.17 -5.85
CA ASN A 27 -9.84 7.40 -5.41
C ASN A 27 -10.60 6.11 -5.05
N GLN A 28 -9.99 4.93 -5.20
CA GLN A 28 -10.62 3.66 -4.87
C GLN A 28 -10.23 3.22 -3.47
N VAL A 29 -11.23 2.78 -2.72
CA VAL A 29 -11.07 2.17 -1.40
C VAL A 29 -11.58 0.75 -1.47
N ARG A 30 -10.78 -0.21 -1.02
CA ARG A 30 -11.16 -1.61 -0.92
C ARG A 30 -11.02 -2.11 0.51
N VAL A 31 -11.93 -2.97 0.92
CA VAL A 31 -11.94 -3.61 2.24
C VAL A 31 -11.84 -5.12 2.06
N GLY A 32 -11.03 -5.78 2.88
CA GLY A 32 -10.88 -7.23 2.88
C GLY A 32 -9.78 -7.72 3.80
N SER A 33 -9.44 -9.01 3.71
CA SER A 33 -8.33 -9.56 4.48
C SER A 33 -6.99 -9.00 4.01
N LEU A 34 -6.03 -8.90 4.94
CA LEU A 34 -4.69 -8.39 4.63
C LEU A 34 -4.02 -9.21 3.51
N PHE A 35 -4.26 -10.51 3.49
CA PHE A 35 -3.70 -11.43 2.49
C PHE A 35 -4.25 -11.13 1.09
N GLU A 36 -5.58 -11.02 0.96
CA GLU A 36 -6.23 -10.73 -0.31
C GLU A 36 -5.80 -9.38 -0.87
N LEU A 37 -5.75 -8.35 -0.02
CA LEU A 37 -5.38 -7.01 -0.47
C LEU A 37 -3.90 -6.96 -0.88
N ARG A 38 -3.01 -7.68 -0.19
CA ARG A 38 -1.60 -7.83 -0.62
C ARG A 38 -1.47 -8.51 -1.96
N ARG A 39 -2.22 -9.61 -2.16
CA ARG A 39 -2.25 -10.34 -3.44
C ARG A 39 -2.72 -9.43 -4.58
N GLN A 40 -3.78 -8.64 -4.36
CA GLN A 40 -4.27 -7.67 -5.35
C GLN A 40 -3.22 -6.61 -5.69
N VAL A 41 -2.58 -6.01 -4.68
CA VAL A 41 -1.53 -5.02 -4.92
C VAL A 41 -0.39 -5.62 -5.74
N HIS A 42 0.08 -6.80 -5.37
CA HIS A 42 1.15 -7.47 -6.10
C HIS A 42 0.78 -7.74 -7.55
N PHE A 43 -0.40 -8.35 -7.80
CA PHE A 43 -0.89 -8.66 -9.13
C PHE A 43 -1.01 -7.42 -10.02
N PHE A 44 -1.65 -6.35 -9.54
CA PHE A 44 -1.82 -5.14 -10.35
C PHE A 44 -0.51 -4.35 -10.53
N THR A 45 0.45 -4.50 -9.62
CA THR A 45 1.79 -3.94 -9.79
C THR A 45 2.55 -4.67 -10.89
N GLU A 46 2.49 -6.01 -10.93
CA GLU A 46 3.11 -6.82 -12.00
C GLU A 46 2.51 -6.51 -13.38
N LEU A 47 1.21 -6.23 -13.44
CA LEU A 47 0.54 -5.80 -14.67
C LEU A 47 0.85 -4.35 -15.09
N GLY A 48 1.54 -3.57 -14.25
CA GLY A 48 1.79 -2.15 -14.52
C GLY A 48 0.55 -1.26 -14.48
N ILE A 49 -0.54 -1.74 -13.86
CA ILE A 49 -1.82 -1.02 -13.76
C ILE A 49 -1.79 -0.02 -12.60
N LEU A 50 -1.13 -0.37 -11.49
CA LEU A 50 -1.06 0.53 -10.35
C LEU A 50 -0.10 1.68 -10.62
N PRO A 51 -0.46 2.91 -10.20
CA PRO A 51 0.48 4.01 -10.24
C PRO A 51 1.72 3.63 -9.43
N PRO A 52 2.93 4.07 -9.85
CA PRO A 52 4.14 3.79 -9.13
C PRO A 52 3.95 4.22 -7.67
N PRO A 53 4.31 3.36 -6.70
CA PRO A 53 4.13 3.69 -5.31
C PRO A 53 4.79 5.03 -5.03
N LYS A 54 4.05 5.90 -4.33
CA LYS A 54 4.61 7.16 -3.84
C LYS A 54 5.68 6.78 -2.81
N VAL A 55 6.90 6.57 -3.28
CA VAL A 55 8.07 6.49 -2.43
C VAL A 55 8.08 7.83 -1.72
N SER A 56 7.84 7.83 -0.42
CA SER A 56 7.92 9.06 0.37
C SER A 56 9.29 9.66 0.06
N GLN A 57 9.32 10.88 -0.50
CA GLN A 57 10.54 11.56 -0.97
C GLN A 57 11.65 11.66 0.10
N ALA A 58 11.34 11.28 1.34
CA ALA A 58 12.27 11.08 2.44
C ALA A 58 13.44 10.11 2.13
N SER A 59 13.27 9.10 1.27
CA SER A 59 14.35 8.12 1.00
C SER A 59 15.21 8.41 -0.24
N LEU A 60 14.82 9.34 -1.10
CA LEU A 60 15.59 9.71 -2.30
C LEU A 60 16.58 10.86 -2.07
N SER A 61 16.56 11.48 -0.88
CA SER A 61 17.44 12.60 -0.55
C SER A 61 18.84 12.19 -0.05
N LEU A 62 19.14 10.89 0.05
CA LEU A 62 20.39 10.38 0.65
C LEU A 62 21.47 9.90 -0.34
N LYS A 63 21.32 10.13 -1.65
CA LYS A 63 22.30 9.60 -2.63
C LYS A 63 22.87 10.58 -3.65
N VAL A 64 22.88 11.87 -3.35
CA VAL A 64 23.73 12.83 -4.08
C VAL A 64 24.47 13.73 -3.09
N LYS A 65 25.55 13.20 -2.53
CA LYS A 65 26.73 14.01 -2.21
C LYS A 65 27.92 13.38 -2.90
N LYS A 66 28.62 14.25 -3.63
CA LYS A 66 29.78 14.02 -4.50
C LYS A 66 30.90 13.25 -3.82
#